data_AF-A0AAE4V5Z2-F1
#
_entry.id   AF-A0AAE4V5Z2-F1
#
_cell.length_a   1.000
_cell.length_b   1.000
_cell.length_c   1.000
_cell.angle_alpha   90.00
_cell.angle_beta   90.00
_cell.angle_gamma   90.00
#
_symmetry.space_group_name_H-M   'P 1'
#
loop_
_entity.id
_entity.type
_entity.pdbx_description
1 polymer ?
#
loop_
_entity_poly.entity_id
_entity_poly.type
_entity_poly.pdbx_seq_one_letter_code
_entity_poly.pdbx_strand_id
1 'polypeptide(L)' 'MPALTVRLPVPIAEEWDWQLSAACRDTDPAVFFHPDNERGEPRARRVRAAKQVCRRCPVRDRCLEYALG' A
#
# COMPACT_ATOMS: atom_id res chain seq x y z
N MET A 1 -41.01 -10.76 18.38
CA MET A 1 -39.91 -9.81 18.65
C MET A 1 -39.03 -9.79 17.40
N PRO A 2 -39.07 -8.76 16.54
CA PRO A 2 -38.19 -8.72 15.37
C PRO A 2 -36.76 -8.48 15.87
N ALA A 3 -35.81 -9.27 15.39
CA ALA A 3 -34.40 -9.05 15.66
C ALA A 3 -34.00 -7.70 15.08
N LEU A 4 -33.49 -6.81 15.92
CA LEU A 4 -32.88 -5.57 15.47
C LEU A 4 -31.64 -5.96 14.67
N THR A 5 -31.67 -5.77 13.34
CA THR A 5 -30.49 -5.98 12.50
C THR A 5 -29.48 -4.88 12.81
N VAL A 6 -28.69 -5.07 13.86
CA VAL A 6 -27.63 -4.15 14.24
C VAL A 6 -26.58 -4.18 13.14
N ARG A 7 -26.55 -3.13 12.32
CA ARG A 7 -25.51 -2.93 11.31
C ARG A 7 -24.30 -2.31 12.02
N LEU A 8 -23.43 -3.17 12.55
CA LEU A 8 -22.17 -2.73 13.15
C LEU A 8 -21.24 -2.15 12.07
N PRO A 9 -20.41 -1.15 12.43
CA PRO A 9 -19.36 -0.70 11.53
C PRO A 9 -18.40 -1.85 11.25
N VAL A 10 -17.80 -1.81 10.05
CA VAL A 10 -16.77 -2.78 9.66
C VAL A 10 -15.64 -2.72 10.69
N PRO A 11 -15.19 -3.85 11.25
CA PRO A 11 -14.06 -3.88 12.16
C PRO A 11 -12.84 -3.23 11.49
N ILE A 12 -12.15 -2.36 12.22
CA ILE A 12 -10.93 -1.68 11.72
C ILE A 12 -9.90 -2.68 11.14
N ALA A 13 -9.82 -3.92 11.65
CA ALA A 13 -8.93 -4.94 11.12
C ALA A 13 -9.18 -5.25 9.63
N GLU A 14 -10.44 -5.37 9.20
CA GLU A 14 -10.80 -5.61 7.80
C GLU A 14 -10.43 -4.43 6.87
N GLU A 15 -10.28 -3.23 7.44
CA GLU A 15 -9.82 -2.04 6.73
C GLU A 15 -8.33 -2.10 6.39
N TRP A 16 -7.51 -2.78 7.20
CA TRP A 16 -6.05 -2.89 7.03
C TRP A 16 -5.59 -4.23 6.44
N ASP A 17 -6.43 -5.27 6.45
CA ASP A 17 -6.08 -6.63 6.02
C ASP A 17 -5.54 -6.71 4.59
N TRP A 18 -6.01 -5.85 3.69
CA TRP A 18 -5.50 -5.80 2.32
C TRP A 18 -3.99 -5.50 2.27
N GLN A 19 -3.46 -4.76 3.24
CA GLN A 19 -2.03 -4.47 3.29
C GLN A 19 -1.22 -5.75 3.47
N LEU A 20 -1.74 -6.79 4.14
CA LEU A 20 -1.06 -8.08 4.31
C LEU A 20 -0.75 -8.76 2.97
N SER A 21 -1.55 -8.49 1.94
CA SER A 21 -1.34 -9.00 0.58
C SER A 21 -0.42 -8.12 -0.28
N ALA A 22 0.13 -7.04 0.26
CA ALA A 22 0.95 -6.11 -0.50
C ALA A 22 2.35 -6.69 -0.82
N ALA A 23 2.67 -6.76 -2.11
CA ALA A 23 3.96 -7.28 -2.58
C ALA A 23 5.18 -6.44 -2.14
N CYS A 24 4.97 -5.21 -1.67
CA CYS A 24 6.04 -4.38 -1.11
C CYS A 24 6.47 -4.81 0.30
N ARG A 25 5.70 -5.65 0.99
CA ARG A 25 6.07 -6.15 2.33
C ARG A 25 7.33 -7.00 2.32
N ASP A 26 7.57 -7.71 1.22
CA ASP A 26 8.74 -8.59 1.06
C ASP A 26 9.94 -7.85 0.43
N THR A 27 9.92 -6.52 0.41
CA THR A 27 10.95 -5.69 -0.22
C THR A 27 11.56 -4.72 0.78
N ASP A 28 12.82 -4.34 0.56
CA ASP A 28 13.51 -3.35 1.38
C ASP A 28 12.77 -2.00 1.34
N PRO A 29 12.37 -1.42 2.50
CA PRO A 29 11.74 -0.10 2.57
C PRO A 29 12.53 1.02 1.88
N ALA A 30 13.86 0.90 1.80
CA ALA A 30 14.72 1.85 1.09
C ALA A 30 14.43 1.94 -0.41
N VAL A 31 13.70 0.97 -0.98
CA VAL A 31 13.21 1.03 -2.37
C VAL A 31 12.10 2.07 -2.53
N PHE A 32 11.35 2.39 -1.48
CA PHE A 32 10.24 3.35 -1.52
C PHE A 32 10.61 4.67 -0.85
N PHE A 33 11.42 4.62 0.21
CA PHE A 33 11.76 5.76 1.05
C PHE A 33 13.27 6.04 0.97
N HIS A 34 13.62 7.31 0.89
CA HIS A 34 15.00 7.75 0.73
C HIS A 34 15.24 8.99 1.59
N PRO A 35 16.49 9.19 2.04
CA PRO A 35 16.85 10.40 2.75
C PRO A 35 16.72 11.63 1.85
N ASP A 36 16.63 12.79 2.50
CA ASP A 36 16.53 14.07 1.82
C ASP A 36 17.74 14.31 0.91
N ASN A 37 17.49 15.01 -0.20
CA ASN A 37 18.47 15.45 -1.21
C ASN A 37 18.94 14.43 -2.26
N GLU A 38 18.35 13.25 -2.35
CA GLU A 38 18.66 12.34 -3.45
C GLU A 38 18.02 12.79 -4.79
N ARG A 39 18.86 12.85 -5.84
CA ARG A 39 18.51 13.44 -7.15
C ARG A 39 19.14 12.66 -8.30
N GLY A 40 18.72 12.96 -9.53
CA GLY A 40 19.31 12.42 -10.75
C GLY A 40 19.10 10.91 -10.94
N GLU A 41 20.11 10.23 -11.49
CA GLU A 41 20.04 8.80 -11.82
C GLU A 41 19.77 7.89 -10.61
N PRO A 42 20.35 8.09 -9.41
CA PRO A 42 19.99 7.33 -8.21
C PRO A 42 18.48 7.34 -7.92
N ARG A 43 17.87 8.53 -7.94
CA ARG A 43 16.42 8.69 -7.78
C ARG A 43 15.65 7.95 -8.88
N ALA A 44 16.07 8.13 -10.14
CA ALA A 44 15.42 7.49 -11.26
C ALA A 44 15.48 5.95 -11.15
N ARG A 45 16.62 5.39 -10.73
CA ARG A 45 16.81 3.95 -10.49
C ARG A 45 15.88 3.44 -9.39
N ARG A 46 15.85 4.10 -8.23
CA ARG A 46 14.95 3.70 -7.15
C ARG A 46 13.48 3.77 -7.58
N VAL A 47 13.06 4.87 -8.21
CA VAL A 47 11.68 5.01 -8.70
C VAL A 47 11.32 3.91 -9.70
N ARG A 48 12.24 3.53 -10.59
CA ARG A 48 12.03 2.40 -11.52
C ARG A 48 11.86 1.08 -10.76
N ALA A 49 12.71 0.81 -9.77
CA ALA A 49 12.63 -0.39 -8.94
C ALA A 49 11.31 -0.45 -8.14
N ALA A 50 10.91 0.63 -7.47
CA ALA A 50 9.63 0.71 -6.76
C ALA A 50 8.45 0.46 -7.70
N LYS A 51 8.45 1.06 -8.90
CA LYS A 51 7.39 0.85 -9.89
C LYS A 51 7.31 -0.60 -10.38
N GLN A 52 8.42 -1.33 -10.47
CA GLN A 52 8.39 -2.75 -10.83
C GLN A 52 7.64 -3.58 -9.77
N VAL A 53 7.86 -3.28 -8.48
CA VAL A 53 7.12 -3.91 -7.38
C VAL A 53 5.64 -3.55 -7.44
N CYS A 54 5.31 -2.27 -7.57
CA CYS A 54 3.92 -1.82 -7.62
C CYS A 54 3.15 -2.43 -8.80
N ARG A 55 3.80 -2.62 -9.97
CA ARG A 55 3.16 -3.20 -11.16
C ARG A 55 2.66 -4.63 -10.96
N ARG A 56 3.30 -5.41 -10.09
CA ARG A 56 2.90 -6.80 -9.76
C ARG A 56 2.11 -6.92 -8.46
N CYS A 57 1.84 -5.82 -7.78
CA CYS A 57 1.20 -5.85 -6.47
C CYS A 57 -0.31 -6.11 -6.61
N PRO A 58 -0.87 -7.16 -5.97
CA PRO A 58 -2.28 -7.52 -6.13
C PRO A 58 -3.24 -6.48 -5.53
N VAL A 59 -2.75 -5.63 -4.62
CA VAL A 59 -3.53 -4.59 -3.93
C VAL A 59 -3.17 -3.18 -4.40
N ARG A 60 -2.55 -3.04 -5.59
CA ARG A 60 -2.08 -1.76 -6.12
C ARG A 60 -3.17 -0.70 -6.15
N ASP A 61 -4.37 -1.06 -6.61
CA ASP A 61 -5.43 -0.09 -6.84
C ASP A 61 -6.02 0.40 -5.49
N ARG A 62 -6.28 -0.52 -4.54
CA ARG A 62 -6.68 -0.16 -3.16
C ARG A 62 -5.58 0.65 -2.42
N CYS A 63 -4.31 0.34 -2.67
CA CYS A 63 -3.18 1.10 -2.15
C CYS A 63 -3.15 2.54 -2.68
N LEU A 64 -3.45 2.72 -3.97
CA LEU A 64 -3.54 4.04 -4.59
C LEU A 64 -4.71 4.84 -4.02
N GLU A 65 -5.89 4.24 -3.91
CA GLU A 65 -7.08 4.87 -3.31
C GLU A 65 -6.78 5.32 -1.88
N TYR A 66 -6.21 4.44 -1.05
CA TYR A 66 -5.83 4.76 0.32
C TYR A 66 -4.81 5.91 0.40
N ALA A 67 -3.83 5.95 -0.51
CA ALA A 67 -2.80 6.99 -0.51
C ALA A 67 -3.30 8.34 -1.03
N LEU A 68 -4.30 8.35 -1.91
CA LEU A 68 -4.85 9.55 -2.51
C LEU A 68 -5.96 10.19 -1.68
N GLY A 69 -6.72 9.40 -0.90
CA GLY A 69 -7.71 9.88 0.08
C GLY A 69 -8.77 10.78 -0.50
#